data_AF-G0MWY1-F1
#
_entry.id   AF-G0MWY1-F1
#
_cell.length_a   1.000
_cell.length_b   1.000
_cell.length_c   1.000
_cell.angle_alpha   90.00
_cell.angle_beta   90.00
_cell.angle_gamma   90.00
#
_symmetry.space_group_name_H-M   'P 1'
#
loop_
_entity.id
_entity.type
_entity.pdbx_description
1 polymer ?
#
loop_
_entity_poly.entity_id
_entity_poly.type
_entity_poly.pdbx_seq_one_letter_code
_entity_poly.pdbx_strand_id
1 'polypeptide(L)'
;MRLFVLLVAAALFKSGDSATIKVEFGIYCPDKTIWEYKIKSQVSGDPAGEVSFKTTDHFEFRTLDNEATKITHLVEDTCTADEKWQTSSTMDFSVDDKNVVYFFIALNLKSKSDTSAVYEKLFVHYLQKECPTGDCSAIRDRILASCKFAQDIYEVKICTDNFEKALKVVLENRFTSTQTSMTIIFIIIGSVVGVVLLISLIVTYFICKRKKKNKQTGSGMTGTRTNSKTMTKSGTTKQGTTTGTFQKTGTVGTGGTGNTTTGGQRY
;
A
#
# COMPACT_ATOMS: atom_id res chain seq x y z
N MET A 1 -22.04 22.04 6.58
CA MET A 1 -21.26 20.80 6.74
C MET A 1 -20.94 20.63 8.21
N ARG A 2 -21.58 19.69 8.91
CA ARG A 2 -21.33 19.41 10.34
C ARG A 2 -20.61 18.06 10.42
N LEU A 3 -19.36 18.12 10.87
CA LEU A 3 -18.51 16.98 11.18
C LEU A 3 -19.05 16.34 12.46
N PHE A 4 -19.69 15.17 12.37
CA PHE A 4 -20.07 14.38 13.54
C PHE A 4 -18.84 13.64 14.05
N VAL A 5 -18.26 14.16 15.13
CA VAL A 5 -17.26 13.46 15.94
C VAL A 5 -18.01 12.43 16.78
N LEU A 6 -17.86 11.15 16.42
CA LEU A 6 -18.34 10.00 17.19
C LEU A 6 -17.52 9.91 18.50
N LEU A 7 -18.08 10.49 19.56
CA LEU A 7 -17.62 10.28 20.94
C LEU A 7 -18.28 8.98 21.42
N VAL A 8 -17.58 7.86 21.28
CA VAL A 8 -17.94 6.60 21.93
C VAL A 8 -17.73 6.78 23.42
N ALA A 9 -18.82 6.96 24.17
CA ALA A 9 -18.81 6.97 25.62
C ALA A 9 -18.51 5.55 26.10
N ALA A 10 -17.25 5.28 26.42
CA ALA A 10 -16.82 4.06 27.09
C ALA A 10 -17.39 4.06 28.53
N ALA A 11 -18.53 3.41 28.71
CA ALA A 11 -19.05 3.09 30.03
C ALA A 11 -18.14 2.04 30.69
N LEU A 12 -17.62 2.38 31.87
CA LEU A 12 -16.76 1.57 32.72
C LEU A 12 -17.54 0.34 33.24
N PHE A 13 -17.54 -0.76 32.50
CA PHE A 13 -18.00 -2.06 32.98
C PHE A 13 -16.81 -2.84 33.58
N LYS A 14 -17.04 -3.43 34.76
CA LYS A 14 -16.06 -4.20 35.54
C LYS A 14 -15.42 -5.30 34.68
N SER A 15 -14.10 -5.46 34.80
CA SER A 15 -13.27 -6.40 34.05
C SER A 15 -13.63 -7.87 34.36
N GLY A 16 -14.67 -8.37 33.70
CA GLY A 16 -14.72 -9.79 33.35
C GLY A 16 -13.65 -10.07 32.29
N ASP A 17 -13.16 -11.31 32.24
CA ASP A 17 -12.20 -11.74 31.24
C ASP A 17 -12.78 -11.62 29.82
N SER A 18 -12.63 -10.46 29.18
CA SER A 18 -13.12 -10.20 27.82
C SER A 18 -12.04 -10.49 26.79
N ALA A 19 -12.40 -11.18 25.72
CA ALA A 19 -11.57 -11.28 24.52
C ALA A 19 -11.67 -9.98 23.71
N THR A 20 -10.60 -9.63 22.98
CA THR A 20 -10.69 -8.56 21.97
C THR A 20 -11.08 -9.20 20.64
N ILE A 21 -12.28 -8.91 20.18
CA ILE A 21 -12.79 -9.35 18.88
C ILE A 21 -12.55 -8.23 17.88
N LYS A 22 -11.76 -8.51 16.83
CA LYS A 22 -11.54 -7.61 15.71
C LYS A 22 -12.25 -8.15 14.48
N VAL A 23 -13.13 -7.36 13.89
CA VAL A 23 -13.92 -7.76 12.73
C VAL A 23 -13.66 -6.82 11.57
N GLU A 24 -13.11 -7.36 10.48
CA GLU A 24 -12.90 -6.66 9.22
C GLU A 24 -14.05 -6.97 8.27
N PHE A 25 -14.87 -5.96 7.99
CA PHE A 25 -15.95 -6.01 7.01
C PHE A 25 -15.46 -5.53 5.66
N GLY A 26 -15.43 -6.41 4.67
CA GLY A 26 -15.36 -6.07 3.25
C GLY A 26 -16.76 -6.08 2.65
N ILE A 27 -17.29 -4.93 2.27
CA ILE A 27 -18.67 -4.79 1.79
C ILE A 27 -18.66 -4.35 0.33
N TYR A 28 -19.45 -5.02 -0.51
CA TYR A 28 -19.57 -4.76 -1.93
C TYR A 28 -21.00 -4.42 -2.34
N CYS A 29 -21.16 -3.25 -2.97
CA CYS A 29 -22.38 -2.82 -3.63
C CYS A 29 -22.17 -2.74 -5.15
N PRO A 30 -22.62 -3.74 -5.95
CA PRO A 30 -22.38 -3.75 -7.39
C PRO A 30 -23.16 -2.67 -8.16
N ASP A 31 -24.36 -2.33 -7.69
CA ASP A 31 -25.31 -1.53 -8.49
C ASP A 31 -25.14 -0.03 -8.29
N LYS A 32 -24.41 0.39 -7.24
CA LYS A 32 -24.23 1.79 -6.88
C LYS A 32 -22.81 2.06 -6.42
N THR A 33 -22.32 3.24 -6.78
CA THR A 33 -21.08 3.81 -6.22
C THR A 33 -21.38 4.67 -5.01
N ILE A 34 -22.52 5.36 -4.97
CA ILE A 34 -22.95 6.15 -3.82
C ILE A 34 -24.01 5.37 -3.04
N TRP A 35 -23.67 4.97 -1.83
CA TRP A 35 -24.57 4.24 -0.93
C TRP A 35 -24.16 4.44 0.52
N GLU A 36 -25.07 4.09 1.42
CA GLU A 36 -24.88 4.20 2.87
C GLU A 36 -25.09 2.84 3.51
N TYR A 37 -24.37 2.62 4.61
CA TYR A 37 -24.57 1.43 5.44
C TYR A 37 -24.33 1.73 6.90
N LYS A 38 -24.86 0.84 7.74
CA LYS A 38 -24.78 0.86 9.19
C LYS A 38 -24.34 -0.50 9.69
N ILE A 39 -23.48 -0.48 10.70
CA ILE A 39 -23.15 -1.67 11.45
C ILE A 39 -23.62 -1.43 12.88
N LYS A 40 -24.63 -2.19 13.30
CA LYS A 40 -25.14 -2.21 14.66
C LYS A 40 -24.51 -3.39 15.38
N SER A 41 -23.84 -3.12 16.49
CA SER A 41 -23.20 -4.13 17.33
C SER A 41 -24.05 -4.37 18.57
N GLN A 42 -24.24 -5.63 18.92
CA GLN A 42 -24.86 -6.05 20.18
C GLN A 42 -23.90 -6.98 20.92
N VAL A 43 -23.69 -6.75 22.22
CA VAL A 43 -22.87 -7.61 23.06
C VAL A 43 -23.80 -8.33 24.01
N SER A 44 -23.84 -9.66 23.93
CA SER A 44 -24.76 -10.49 24.73
C SER A 44 -26.25 -10.10 24.63
N GLY A 45 -26.66 -9.53 23.50
CA GLY A 45 -28.04 -9.08 23.25
C GLY A 45 -28.31 -7.61 23.60
N ASP A 46 -27.40 -6.94 24.32
CA ASP A 46 -27.51 -5.52 24.62
C ASP A 46 -26.89 -4.67 23.50
N PRO A 47 -27.50 -3.53 23.11
CA PRO A 47 -26.92 -2.61 22.13
C PRO A 47 -25.56 -2.09 22.60
N ALA A 48 -24.50 -2.35 21.83
CA ALA A 48 -23.14 -1.91 22.16
C ALA A 48 -22.72 -0.66 21.37
N GLY A 49 -23.24 -0.50 20.15
CA GLY A 49 -22.95 0.68 19.34
C GLY A 49 -23.56 0.62 17.95
N GLU A 50 -23.69 1.78 17.31
CA GLU A 50 -24.05 1.91 15.91
C GLU A 50 -23.03 2.83 15.23
N VAL A 51 -22.50 2.38 14.10
CA VAL A 51 -21.67 3.20 13.22
C VAL A 51 -22.34 3.30 11.86
N SER A 52 -22.34 4.49 11.26
CA SER A 52 -22.94 4.75 9.96
C SER A 52 -21.91 5.36 9.03
N PHE A 53 -21.90 4.90 7.79
CA PHE A 53 -20.94 5.30 6.78
C PHE A 53 -21.65 5.61 5.47
N LYS A 54 -21.09 6.57 4.76
CA LYS A 54 -21.41 6.88 3.37
C LYS A 54 -20.18 6.61 2.53
N THR A 55 -20.34 5.90 1.43
CA THR A 55 -19.25 5.58 0.51
C THR A 55 -19.58 6.08 -0.88
N THR A 56 -18.52 6.26 -1.67
CA THR A 56 -18.54 6.70 -3.06
C THR A 56 -17.87 5.67 -3.98
N ASP A 57 -17.57 4.49 -3.46
CA ASP A 57 -16.98 3.37 -4.18
C ASP A 57 -17.89 2.14 -4.08
N HIS A 58 -17.69 1.18 -4.97
CA HIS A 58 -18.37 -0.10 -4.93
C HIS A 58 -17.91 -0.98 -3.77
N PHE A 59 -16.68 -0.79 -3.29
CA PHE A 59 -16.06 -1.58 -2.24
C PHE A 59 -15.71 -0.71 -1.03
N GLU A 60 -15.99 -1.20 0.17
CA GLU A 60 -15.59 -0.53 1.40
C GLU A 60 -15.05 -1.54 2.42
N PHE A 61 -14.01 -1.14 3.14
CA PHE A 61 -13.40 -1.94 4.21
C PHE A 61 -13.46 -1.21 5.55
N ARG A 62 -13.93 -1.88 6.60
CA ARG A 62 -13.97 -1.35 7.97
C ARG A 62 -13.59 -2.41 8.98
N THR A 63 -12.67 -2.04 9.85
CA THR A 63 -12.36 -2.78 11.07
C THR A 63 -13.20 -2.25 12.22
N LEU A 64 -13.85 -3.15 12.97
CA LEU A 64 -14.46 -2.86 14.26
C LEU A 64 -13.75 -3.68 15.34
N ASP A 65 -13.34 -3.00 16.41
CA ASP A 65 -12.72 -3.62 17.56
C ASP A 65 -13.71 -3.56 18.73
N ASN A 66 -13.99 -4.71 19.34
CA ASN A 66 -14.90 -4.80 20.49
C ASN A 66 -14.31 -5.72 21.56
N GLU A 67 -14.50 -5.38 22.83
CA GLU A 67 -14.12 -6.23 23.96
C GLU A 67 -15.35 -7.01 24.43
N ALA A 68 -15.46 -8.26 23.99
CA ALA A 68 -16.62 -9.12 24.26
C ALA A 68 -16.26 -10.60 24.04
N THR A 69 -16.95 -11.50 24.74
CA THR A 69 -16.91 -12.95 24.46
C THR A 69 -17.96 -13.36 23.42
N LYS A 70 -19.07 -12.63 23.34
CA LYS A 70 -20.12 -12.80 22.34
C LYS A 70 -20.55 -11.47 21.77
N ILE A 71 -20.50 -11.33 20.45
CA ILE A 71 -20.93 -10.13 19.73
C ILE A 71 -21.73 -10.48 18.50
N THR A 72 -22.83 -9.76 18.30
CA THR A 72 -23.67 -9.85 17.10
C THR A 72 -23.54 -8.56 16.32
N HIS A 73 -23.24 -8.67 15.03
CA HIS A 73 -23.22 -7.55 14.11
C HIS A 73 -24.38 -7.64 13.12
N LEU A 74 -25.19 -6.58 13.08
CA LEU A 74 -26.28 -6.39 12.14
C LEU A 74 -25.87 -5.32 11.13
N VAL A 75 -25.83 -5.70 9.85
CA VAL A 75 -25.51 -4.79 8.75
C VAL A 75 -26.79 -4.38 8.04
N GLU A 76 -27.03 -3.08 8.01
CA GLU A 76 -28.10 -2.45 7.24
C GLU A 76 -27.49 -1.57 6.15
N ASP A 77 -28.12 -1.47 4.99
CA ASP A 77 -27.61 -0.71 3.86
C ASP A 77 -28.73 -0.14 2.97
N THR A 78 -28.33 0.79 2.10
CA THR A 78 -29.17 1.37 1.05
C THR A 78 -28.76 0.91 -0.35
N CYS A 79 -28.05 -0.23 -0.48
CA CYS A 79 -27.60 -0.81 -1.76
C CYS A 79 -28.76 -1.52 -2.49
N THR A 80 -29.92 -0.86 -2.54
CA THR A 80 -31.10 -1.28 -3.31
C THR A 80 -31.42 -0.22 -4.35
N ALA A 81 -32.17 -0.62 -5.38
CA ALA A 81 -32.65 0.33 -6.38
C ALA A 81 -33.49 1.47 -5.76
N ASP A 82 -34.25 1.19 -4.70
CA ASP A 82 -35.18 2.13 -4.06
C ASP A 82 -34.59 2.95 -2.90
N GLU A 83 -33.30 2.79 -2.59
CA GLU A 83 -32.56 3.54 -1.55
C GLU A 83 -33.13 3.41 -0.14
N LYS A 84 -33.95 2.39 0.09
CA LYS A 84 -34.46 2.11 1.43
C LYS A 84 -33.45 1.32 2.22
N TRP A 85 -33.38 1.62 3.50
CA TRP A 85 -32.65 0.83 4.46
C TRP A 85 -33.23 -0.59 4.51
N GLN A 86 -32.37 -1.58 4.29
CA GLN A 86 -32.69 -2.99 4.44
C GLN A 86 -31.66 -3.68 5.33
N THR A 87 -32.08 -4.75 6.00
CA THR A 87 -31.15 -5.63 6.69
C THR A 87 -30.52 -6.59 5.68
N SER A 88 -29.21 -6.49 5.51
CA SER A 88 -28.46 -7.38 4.64
C SER A 88 -28.02 -8.65 5.33
N SER A 89 -27.45 -8.54 6.53
CA SER A 89 -26.85 -9.69 7.22
C SER A 89 -26.84 -9.50 8.74
N THR A 90 -27.00 -10.62 9.45
CA THR A 90 -26.77 -10.71 10.90
C THR A 90 -25.69 -11.76 11.12
N MET A 91 -24.67 -11.44 11.90
CA MET A 91 -23.52 -12.31 12.12
C MET A 91 -23.22 -12.39 13.59
N ASP A 92 -23.14 -13.62 14.10
CA ASP A 92 -22.87 -13.91 15.50
C ASP A 92 -21.45 -14.44 15.66
N PHE A 93 -20.69 -13.80 16.53
CA PHE A 93 -19.35 -14.21 16.91
C PHE A 93 -19.37 -14.62 18.38
N SER A 94 -18.87 -15.81 18.66
CA SER A 94 -18.65 -16.31 20.01
C SER A 94 -17.23 -16.81 20.10
N VAL A 95 -16.52 -16.38 21.13
CA VAL A 95 -15.13 -16.74 21.38
C VAL A 95 -15.02 -17.25 22.81
N ASP A 96 -14.48 -18.46 22.96
CA ASP A 96 -14.32 -19.10 24.26
C ASP A 96 -13.00 -18.73 24.96
N ASP A 97 -12.00 -18.26 24.18
CA ASP A 97 -10.64 -17.94 24.66
C ASP A 97 -10.40 -16.44 24.83
N LYS A 98 -9.52 -16.07 25.76
CA LYS A 98 -9.11 -14.67 26.03
C LYS A 98 -8.18 -14.06 24.97
N ASN A 99 -8.04 -14.69 23.81
CA ASN A 99 -7.11 -14.25 22.77
C ASN A 99 -7.75 -13.19 21.86
N VAL A 100 -6.90 -12.40 21.21
CA VAL A 100 -7.38 -11.52 20.13
C VAL A 100 -7.81 -12.40 18.96
N VAL A 101 -9.10 -12.36 18.62
CA VAL A 101 -9.63 -13.10 17.48
C VAL A 101 -9.93 -12.12 16.35
N TYR A 102 -9.47 -12.48 15.16
CA TYR A 102 -9.71 -11.69 13.96
C TYR A 102 -10.67 -12.43 13.04
N PHE A 103 -11.73 -11.74 12.65
CA PHE A 103 -12.70 -12.20 11.67
C PHE A 103 -12.64 -11.33 10.43
N PHE A 104 -12.66 -11.95 9.25
CA PHE A 104 -12.85 -11.26 7.98
C PHE A 104 -14.17 -11.69 7.39
N ILE A 105 -15.00 -10.72 7.04
CA ILE A 105 -16.35 -10.94 6.53
C ILE A 105 -16.45 -10.24 5.19
N ALA A 106 -16.85 -10.99 4.17
CA ALA A 106 -17.19 -10.42 2.87
C ALA A 106 -18.71 -10.41 2.68
N LEU A 107 -19.27 -9.25 2.36
CA LEU A 107 -20.70 -9.08 2.14
C LEU A 107 -20.96 -8.62 0.70
N ASN A 108 -21.75 -9.40 -0.04
CA ASN A 108 -22.34 -8.99 -1.30
C ASN A 108 -23.76 -8.46 -1.03
N LEU A 109 -23.95 -7.14 -1.10
CA LEU A 109 -25.25 -6.54 -0.74
C LEU A 109 -26.36 -6.81 -1.77
N LYS A 110 -26.01 -7.18 -3.00
CA LYS A 110 -27.00 -7.50 -4.06
C LYS A 110 -27.50 -8.94 -3.97
N SER A 111 -26.58 -9.89 -3.83
CA SER A 111 -26.90 -11.31 -3.78
C SER A 111 -26.53 -11.84 -2.40
N LYS A 112 -27.56 -12.05 -1.57
CA LYS A 112 -27.39 -12.61 -0.21
C LYS A 112 -26.77 -14.02 -0.22
N SER A 113 -26.81 -14.72 -1.35
CA SER A 113 -26.39 -16.13 -1.45
C SER A 113 -25.20 -16.38 -2.39
N ASP A 114 -24.92 -15.50 -3.36
CA ASP A 114 -23.77 -15.67 -4.26
C ASP A 114 -22.61 -14.77 -3.82
N THR A 115 -21.83 -15.32 -2.90
CA THR A 115 -20.67 -14.66 -2.32
C THR A 115 -19.38 -14.98 -3.07
N SER A 116 -19.35 -16.06 -3.87
CA SER A 116 -18.13 -16.62 -4.46
C SER A 116 -17.35 -15.65 -5.35
N ALA A 117 -18.03 -15.04 -6.34
CA ALA A 117 -17.43 -14.08 -7.26
C ALA A 117 -17.07 -12.75 -6.57
N VAL A 118 -17.73 -12.45 -5.45
CA VAL A 118 -17.51 -11.22 -4.69
C VAL A 118 -16.35 -11.35 -3.72
N TYR A 119 -16.13 -12.53 -3.14
CA TYR A 119 -14.94 -12.83 -2.34
C TYR A 119 -13.66 -12.56 -3.12
N GLU A 120 -13.55 -13.05 -4.35
CA GLU A 120 -12.33 -12.85 -5.14
C GLU A 120 -12.04 -11.35 -5.35
N LYS A 121 -13.04 -10.56 -5.78
CA LYS A 121 -12.87 -9.11 -6.00
C LYS A 121 -12.56 -8.36 -4.71
N LEU A 122 -13.25 -8.68 -3.62
CA LEU A 122 -13.01 -8.07 -2.31
C LEU A 122 -11.61 -8.41 -1.80
N PHE A 123 -11.19 -9.67 -1.87
CA PHE A 123 -9.85 -10.06 -1.45
C PHE A 123 -8.77 -9.41 -2.31
N VAL A 124 -8.96 -9.29 -3.63
CA VAL A 124 -8.02 -8.56 -4.50
C VAL A 124 -7.87 -7.11 -4.03
N HIS A 125 -8.96 -6.39 -3.81
CA HIS A 125 -8.92 -5.01 -3.33
C HIS A 125 -8.29 -4.90 -1.94
N TYR A 126 -8.65 -5.80 -1.03
CA TYR A 126 -8.09 -5.85 0.33
C TYR A 126 -6.58 -6.07 0.32
N LEU A 127 -6.11 -7.07 -0.44
CA LEU A 127 -4.69 -7.41 -0.55
C LEU A 127 -3.88 -6.30 -1.23
N GLN A 128 -4.44 -5.62 -2.23
CA GLN A 128 -3.79 -4.46 -2.85
C GLN A 128 -3.56 -3.33 -1.84
N LYS A 129 -4.51 -3.13 -0.92
CA LYS A 129 -4.43 -2.11 0.12
C LYS A 129 -3.48 -2.50 1.26
N GLU A 130 -3.61 -3.71 1.79
CA GLU A 130 -2.89 -4.15 2.99
C GLU A 130 -1.50 -4.75 2.69
N CYS A 131 -1.24 -5.17 1.45
CA CYS A 131 0.08 -5.68 1.02
C CYS A 131 0.77 -4.79 -0.03
N PRO A 132 1.00 -3.49 0.25
CA PRO A 132 1.60 -2.60 -0.74
C PRO A 132 3.04 -2.97 -1.07
N THR A 133 3.72 -3.79 -0.27
CA THR A 133 5.11 -4.29 -0.48
C THR A 133 5.18 -5.68 -1.12
N GLY A 134 4.07 -6.42 -1.13
CA GLY A 134 3.96 -7.76 -1.74
C GLY A 134 4.22 -8.89 -0.77
N ASP A 135 4.72 -8.58 0.43
CA ASP A 135 4.68 -9.51 1.54
C ASP A 135 3.27 -9.51 2.14
N CYS A 136 2.50 -10.54 1.79
CA CYS A 136 1.16 -10.79 2.32
C CYS A 136 1.12 -11.87 3.40
N SER A 137 2.27 -12.33 3.93
CA SER A 137 2.31 -13.46 4.86
C SER A 137 1.42 -13.27 6.08
N ALA A 138 1.55 -12.14 6.78
CA ALA A 138 0.75 -11.82 7.96
C ALA A 138 -0.75 -11.69 7.65
N ILE A 139 -1.10 -11.13 6.49
CA ILE A 139 -2.50 -11.01 6.06
C ILE A 139 -3.07 -12.39 5.70
N ARG A 140 -2.30 -13.22 4.99
CA ARG A 140 -2.65 -14.59 4.65
C ARG A 140 -2.95 -15.41 5.89
N ASP A 141 -2.04 -15.43 6.87
CA ASP A 141 -2.24 -16.20 8.10
C ASP A 141 -3.49 -15.73 8.86
N ARG A 142 -3.72 -14.41 8.90
CA ARG A 142 -4.88 -13.81 9.53
C ARG A 142 -6.19 -14.19 8.84
N ILE A 143 -6.28 -14.07 7.51
CA ILE A 143 -7.49 -14.42 6.75
C ILE A 143 -7.75 -15.92 6.80
N LEU A 144 -6.72 -16.76 6.67
CA LEU A 144 -6.86 -18.21 6.79
C LEU A 144 -7.32 -18.61 8.20
N ALA A 145 -6.87 -17.92 9.25
CA ALA A 145 -7.40 -18.10 10.59
C ALA A 145 -8.88 -17.71 10.65
N SER A 146 -9.28 -16.56 10.08
CA SER A 146 -10.69 -16.15 10.00
C SER A 146 -11.57 -17.15 9.26
N CYS A 147 -11.13 -17.67 8.10
CA CYS A 147 -11.89 -18.63 7.32
C CYS A 147 -12.18 -19.92 8.10
N LYS A 148 -11.32 -20.32 9.05
CA LYS A 148 -11.53 -21.51 9.89
C LYS A 148 -12.65 -21.36 10.92
N PHE A 149 -13.06 -20.13 11.22
CA PHE A 149 -14.17 -19.89 12.15
C PHE A 149 -15.54 -19.99 11.47
N ALA A 150 -15.60 -20.13 10.14
CA ALA A 150 -16.84 -20.46 9.46
C ALA A 150 -17.31 -21.85 9.92
N GLN A 151 -18.56 -21.94 10.40
CA GLN A 151 -19.08 -23.18 11.00
C GLN A 151 -19.29 -24.29 9.94
N ASP A 152 -19.51 -23.93 8.69
CA ASP A 152 -19.69 -24.87 7.59
C ASP A 152 -18.35 -25.14 6.87
N ILE A 153 -17.97 -26.42 6.78
CA ILE A 153 -16.80 -26.90 6.04
C ILE A 153 -16.81 -26.41 4.59
N TYR A 154 -17.99 -26.30 3.97
CA TYR A 154 -18.15 -25.80 2.61
C TYR A 154 -17.77 -24.31 2.51
N GLU A 155 -18.13 -23.51 3.50
CA GLU A 155 -17.78 -22.09 3.58
C GLU A 155 -16.28 -21.89 3.84
N VAL A 156 -15.67 -22.70 4.69
CA VAL A 156 -14.21 -22.67 4.94
C VAL A 156 -13.44 -22.85 3.65
N LYS A 157 -13.84 -23.83 2.82
CA LYS A 157 -13.19 -24.12 1.55
C LYS A 157 -13.37 -22.98 0.55
N ILE A 158 -14.59 -22.46 0.40
CA ILE A 158 -14.86 -21.32 -0.50
C ILE A 158 -14.04 -20.09 -0.10
N CYS A 159 -14.01 -19.78 1.19
CA CYS A 159 -13.24 -18.66 1.74
C CYS A 159 -11.74 -18.81 1.42
N THR A 160 -11.18 -19.98 1.73
CA THR A 160 -9.76 -20.28 1.52
C THR A 160 -9.38 -20.28 0.02
N ASP A 161 -10.16 -20.97 -0.81
CA ASP A 161 -9.88 -21.10 -2.25
C ASP A 161 -9.97 -19.73 -2.95
N ASN A 162 -10.97 -18.91 -2.62
CA ASN A 162 -11.12 -17.58 -3.22
C ASN A 162 -10.04 -16.60 -2.73
N PHE A 163 -9.63 -16.71 -1.46
CA PHE A 163 -8.52 -15.93 -0.94
C PHE A 163 -7.20 -16.27 -1.65
N GLU A 164 -6.87 -17.56 -1.78
CA GLU A 164 -5.63 -18.00 -2.47
C GLU A 164 -5.63 -17.61 -3.95
N LYS A 165 -6.79 -17.69 -4.62
CA LYS A 165 -6.95 -17.18 -6.00
C LYS A 165 -6.68 -15.67 -6.07
N ALA A 166 -7.30 -14.89 -5.19
CA ALA A 166 -7.09 -13.44 -5.14
C ALA A 166 -5.63 -13.08 -4.87
N LEU A 167 -4.98 -13.80 -3.95
CA LEU A 167 -3.56 -13.64 -3.64
C LEU A 167 -2.68 -13.90 -4.86
N LYS A 168 -2.94 -14.99 -5.58
CA LYS A 168 -2.24 -15.29 -6.84
C LYS A 168 -2.40 -14.17 -7.87
N VAL A 169 -3.63 -13.68 -8.08
CA VAL A 169 -3.92 -12.57 -9.00
C VAL A 169 -3.15 -11.31 -8.63
N VAL A 170 -3.13 -10.93 -7.34
CA VAL A 170 -2.42 -9.74 -6.87
C VAL A 170 -0.90 -9.88 -7.07
N LEU A 171 -0.34 -11.06 -6.76
CA LEU A 171 1.09 -11.32 -6.96
C LEU A 171 1.46 -11.30 -8.45
N GLU A 172 0.70 -11.97 -9.32
CA GLU A 172 0.93 -11.99 -10.78
C GLU A 172 0.82 -10.58 -11.40
N ASN A 173 -0.20 -9.81 -11.03
CA ASN A 173 -0.37 -8.42 -11.49
C ASN A 173 0.79 -7.52 -11.05
N ARG A 174 1.39 -7.81 -9.89
CA ARG A 174 2.56 -7.07 -9.39
C ARG A 174 3.82 -7.39 -10.20
N PHE A 175 4.07 -8.68 -10.48
CA PHE A 175 5.23 -9.10 -11.27
C PHE A 175 5.15 -8.56 -12.69
N THR A 176 3.97 -8.62 -13.32
CA THR A 176 3.75 -8.08 -14.66
C THR A 176 3.90 -6.55 -14.70
N SER A 177 3.33 -5.82 -13.72
CA SER A 177 3.48 -4.36 -13.64
C SER A 177 4.94 -3.92 -13.47
N THR A 178 5.71 -4.64 -12.64
CA THR A 178 7.13 -4.33 -12.40
C THR A 178 7.96 -4.62 -13.65
N GLN A 179 7.64 -5.69 -14.37
CA GLN A 179 8.29 -6.03 -15.64
C GLN A 179 7.99 -4.99 -16.72
N THR A 180 6.75 -4.51 -16.86
CA THR A 180 6.43 -3.42 -17.80
C THR A 180 7.15 -2.12 -17.43
N SER A 181 7.26 -1.78 -16.14
CA SER A 181 8.00 -0.59 -15.71
C SER A 181 9.49 -0.69 -16.07
N MET A 182 10.13 -1.83 -15.84
CA MET A 182 11.53 -2.04 -16.22
C MET A 182 11.72 -1.95 -17.73
N THR A 183 10.84 -2.57 -18.52
CA THR A 183 10.91 -2.54 -19.98
C THR A 183 10.77 -1.11 -20.52
N ILE A 184 9.85 -0.32 -19.97
CA ILE A 184 9.69 1.09 -20.33
C ILE A 184 10.95 1.89 -19.97
N ILE A 185 11.55 1.65 -18.80
CA ILE A 185 12.81 2.30 -18.41
C ILE A 185 13.95 1.92 -19.37
N PHE A 186 14.08 0.65 -19.75
CA PHE A 186 15.08 0.21 -20.74
C PHE A 186 14.85 0.82 -22.12
N ILE A 187 13.59 1.00 -22.54
CA ILE A 187 13.25 1.69 -23.80
C ILE A 187 13.63 3.17 -23.73
N ILE A 188 13.39 3.85 -22.60
CA ILE A 188 13.77 5.26 -22.41
C ILE A 188 15.30 5.40 -22.44
N ILE A 189 16.03 4.55 -21.71
CA ILE A 189 17.50 4.57 -21.70
C ILE A 189 18.05 4.25 -23.09
N GLY A 190 17.50 3.23 -23.76
CA GLY A 190 17.90 2.84 -25.11
C GLY A 190 17.69 3.96 -26.14
N SER A 191 16.57 4.67 -26.04
CA SER A 191 16.25 5.85 -26.87
C SER A 191 17.30 6.96 -26.71
N VAL A 192 17.61 7.35 -25.47
CA VAL A 192 18.57 8.44 -25.21
C VAL A 192 19.97 8.09 -25.72
N VAL A 193 20.44 6.87 -25.46
CA VAL A 193 21.77 6.42 -25.93
C VAL A 193 21.81 6.35 -27.46
N GLY A 194 20.74 5.88 -28.09
CA GLY A 194 20.63 5.82 -29.56
C GLY A 194 20.73 7.20 -30.22
N VAL A 195 20.04 8.21 -29.67
CA VAL A 195 20.08 9.59 -30.21
C VAL A 195 21.47 10.21 -30.07
N VAL A 196 22.13 10.02 -28.93
CA VAL A 196 23.49 10.57 -28.69
C VAL A 196 24.52 9.99 -29.65
N LEU A 197 24.47 8.68 -29.91
CA LEU A 197 25.35 8.02 -30.88
C LEU A 197 25.09 8.50 -32.30
N LEU A 198 23.82 8.68 -32.68
CA LEU A 198 23.43 9.12 -34.01
C LEU A 198 23.88 10.57 -34.29
N ILE A 199 23.73 11.48 -33.32
CA ILE A 199 24.26 12.85 -33.40
C ILE A 199 25.79 12.84 -33.54
N SER A 200 26.49 12.00 -32.77
CA SER A 200 27.95 11.90 -32.81
C SER A 200 28.46 11.46 -34.18
N LEU A 201 27.78 10.50 -34.82
CA LEU A 201 28.10 10.06 -36.19
C LEU A 201 27.86 11.16 -37.22
N ILE A 202 26.75 11.89 -37.12
CA ILE A 202 26.44 13.00 -38.03
C ILE A 202 27.50 14.11 -37.92
N VAL A 203 27.85 14.53 -36.70
CA VAL A 203 28.87 15.56 -36.46
C VAL A 203 30.22 15.13 -37.03
N THR A 204 30.63 13.88 -36.77
CA THR A 204 31.89 13.32 -37.29
C THR A 204 31.89 13.30 -38.83
N TYR A 205 30.79 12.90 -39.45
CA TYR A 205 30.63 12.90 -40.90
C TYR A 205 30.76 14.31 -41.50
N PHE A 206 30.10 15.31 -40.90
CA PHE A 206 30.18 16.70 -41.37
C PHE A 206 31.58 17.29 -41.23
N ILE A 207 32.30 16.99 -40.13
CA ILE A 207 33.70 17.44 -39.94
C ILE A 207 34.62 16.79 -40.99
N CYS A 208 34.49 15.49 -41.22
CA CYS A 208 35.27 14.76 -42.23
C CYS A 208 34.98 15.27 -43.65
N LYS A 209 33.72 15.60 -43.97
CA LYS A 209 33.33 16.16 -45.27
C LYS A 209 33.87 17.58 -45.48
N ARG A 210 33.88 18.43 -44.44
CA ARG A 210 34.49 19.77 -44.51
C ARG A 210 36.00 19.71 -44.73
N LYS A 211 36.71 18.77 -44.10
CA LYS A 211 38.16 18.61 -44.30
C LYS A 211 38.56 18.19 -45.72
N LYS A 212 37.70 17.49 -46.46
CA LYS A 212 37.98 17.12 -47.86
C LYS A 212 37.87 18.30 -48.85
N LYS A 213 37.11 19.34 -48.52
CA LYS A 213 36.96 20.53 -49.39
C LYS A 213 38.07 21.58 -49.20
N ASN A 214 38.86 21.50 -48.12
CA ASN A 214 39.95 22.44 -47.84
C ASN A 214 41.34 21.97 -48.30
N LYS A 215 41.45 20.88 -49.07
CA LYS A 215 42.73 20.38 -49.59
C LYS A 215 43.15 20.94 -50.95
N GLN A 216 42.51 22.02 -51.43
CA GLN A 216 42.82 22.60 -52.74
C GLN A 216 43.08 24.10 -52.70
N THR A 217 43.79 24.62 -51.68
CA THR A 217 44.55 25.88 -51.81
C THR A 217 45.62 25.94 -50.71
N GLY A 218 46.90 25.95 -51.08
CA GLY A 218 48.00 26.12 -50.12
C GLY A 218 49.26 25.31 -50.41
N SER A 219 49.73 25.30 -51.66
CA SER A 219 51.16 25.18 -51.94
C SER A 219 51.78 26.55 -51.66
N GLY A 220 52.79 26.63 -50.79
CA GLY A 220 53.58 27.86 -50.67
C GLY A 220 54.28 28.09 -49.32
N MET A 221 55.59 27.82 -49.33
CA MET A 221 56.65 28.65 -48.75
C MET A 221 57.18 28.34 -47.33
N THR A 222 58.37 27.74 -47.38
CA THR A 222 59.48 27.71 -46.43
C THR A 222 59.77 29.07 -45.78
N GLY A 223 60.13 29.07 -44.50
CA GLY A 223 60.62 30.28 -43.82
C GLY A 223 61.08 30.04 -42.37
N THR A 224 62.32 29.60 -42.22
CA THR A 224 63.09 29.56 -40.97
C THR A 224 63.22 30.96 -40.36
N ARG A 225 62.97 31.14 -39.05
CA ARG A 225 63.62 32.20 -38.28
C ARG A 225 63.73 31.88 -36.78
N THR A 226 64.98 31.71 -36.37
CA THR A 226 65.50 31.61 -35.00
C THR A 226 65.67 33.01 -34.39
N ASN A 227 65.30 33.19 -33.12
CA ASN A 227 65.96 34.04 -32.07
C ASN A 227 65.01 34.13 -30.86
N SER A 228 65.30 33.49 -29.72
CA SER A 228 66.22 33.91 -28.64
C SER A 228 65.90 35.28 -28.01
N LYS A 229 65.27 35.28 -26.83
CA LYS A 229 65.74 35.93 -25.58
C LYS A 229 64.76 35.79 -24.40
N THR A 230 65.22 35.01 -23.41
CA THR A 230 65.21 35.23 -21.96
C THR A 230 64.49 36.47 -21.38
N MET A 231 63.58 36.26 -20.41
CA MET A 231 63.76 36.71 -19.01
C MET A 231 62.63 36.26 -18.06
N THR A 232 63.05 36.09 -16.81
CA THR A 232 62.43 35.58 -15.58
C THR A 232 61.53 36.58 -14.84
N LYS A 233 60.46 36.09 -14.18
CA LYS A 233 59.94 36.50 -12.85
C LYS A 233 58.63 35.72 -12.57
N SER A 234 58.61 34.78 -11.63
CA SER A 234 58.33 34.95 -10.18
C SER A 234 56.96 35.56 -9.88
N GLY A 235 56.08 34.78 -9.24
CA GLY A 235 54.74 35.20 -8.85
C GLY A 235 53.87 34.07 -8.31
N THR A 236 54.21 33.56 -7.12
CA THR A 236 53.32 32.76 -6.26
C THR A 236 52.08 33.56 -5.86
N THR A 237 50.87 32.98 -6.01
CA THR A 237 49.75 33.32 -5.10
C THR A 237 48.94 32.06 -4.81
N LYS A 238 48.96 31.66 -3.53
CA LYS A 238 48.05 30.71 -2.89
C LYS A 238 46.71 31.42 -2.65
N GLN A 239 45.61 30.76 -2.99
CA GLN A 239 44.28 30.98 -2.40
C GLN A 239 43.47 29.72 -2.76
N GLY A 240 43.02 28.84 -1.86
CA GLY A 240 42.79 28.97 -0.44
C GLY A 240 41.31 29.28 -0.17
N THR A 241 40.38 28.34 -0.39
CA THR A 241 39.02 28.40 0.19
C THR A 241 38.41 26.99 0.37
N THR A 242 38.75 26.39 1.50
CA THR A 242 37.89 25.83 2.55
C THR A 242 36.43 25.45 2.23
N THR A 243 36.15 24.14 2.36
CA THR A 243 35.10 23.45 3.13
C THR A 243 33.63 23.92 3.06
N GLY A 244 32.78 23.00 2.62
CA GLY A 244 31.34 22.98 2.89
C GLY A 244 30.86 21.54 3.09
N THR A 245 31.09 20.99 4.27
CA THR A 245 30.55 19.70 4.73
C THR A 245 29.05 19.86 4.97
N PHE A 246 28.22 19.05 4.30
CA PHE A 246 26.82 18.90 4.71
C PHE A 246 26.76 18.07 6.00
N GLN A 247 26.76 18.75 7.15
CA GLN A 247 26.14 18.23 8.37
C GLN A 247 24.64 18.50 8.27
N LYS A 248 23.82 17.45 8.28
CA LYS A 248 22.42 17.55 8.73
C LYS A 248 22.38 17.14 10.19
N THR A 249 22.00 18.12 10.99
CA THR A 249 21.79 18.15 12.43
C THR A 249 20.84 17.03 12.88
N GLY A 250 21.24 16.31 13.93
CA GLY A 250 20.31 15.59 14.78
C GLY A 250 19.44 16.56 15.57
N THR A 251 18.20 16.17 15.89
CA THR A 251 17.37 16.84 16.88
C THR A 251 16.85 15.79 17.84
N VAL A 252 17.40 15.87 19.05
CA VAL A 252 16.79 15.73 20.38
C VAL A 252 16.05 14.43 20.69
N GLY A 253 16.71 13.65 21.54
CA GLY A 253 16.04 12.69 22.40
C GLY A 253 15.30 13.35 23.56
N THR A 254 14.26 12.65 23.99
CA THR A 254 13.71 12.63 25.35
C THR A 254 13.39 11.14 25.55
N GLY A 255 13.97 10.37 26.48
CA GLY A 255 14.33 10.67 27.86
C GLY A 255 13.22 10.12 28.76
N GLY A 256 13.38 8.88 29.25
CA GLY A 256 12.45 8.19 30.18
C GLY A 256 12.43 6.68 29.88
N THR A 257 13.40 5.87 30.33
CA THR A 257 13.63 5.36 31.70
C THR A 257 12.48 4.49 32.22
N GLY A 258 12.69 3.18 32.29
CA GLY A 258 11.78 2.24 32.93
C GLY A 258 12.21 0.77 32.77
N ASN A 259 13.28 0.37 33.45
CA ASN A 259 13.59 -1.04 33.73
C ASN A 259 12.45 -1.68 34.53
N THR A 260 12.05 -2.93 34.20
CA THR A 260 11.98 -3.99 35.22
C THR A 260 12.03 -5.40 34.61
N THR A 261 13.02 -6.14 35.07
CA THR A 261 13.22 -7.60 35.00
C THR A 261 12.17 -8.35 35.82
N THR A 262 12.10 -9.68 35.62
CA THR A 262 11.60 -10.78 36.50
C THR A 262 10.44 -11.52 35.83
N GLY A 263 10.39 -12.84 35.70
CA GLY A 263 11.16 -13.97 36.22
C GLY A 263 10.25 -15.21 36.06
N GLY A 264 10.82 -16.39 35.81
CA GLY A 264 10.03 -17.61 35.62
C GLY A 264 9.39 -18.17 36.90
N GLN A 265 8.39 -19.03 36.70
CA GLN A 265 7.98 -20.17 37.55
C GLN A 265 7.08 -21.05 36.66
N ARG A 266 7.45 -22.28 36.30
CA ARG A 266 7.12 -23.54 37.01
C ARG A 266 5.72 -23.51 37.64
N TYR A 267 4.75 -24.13 36.97
CA TYR A 267 4.01 -25.31 37.45
C TYR A 267 3.61 -26.16 36.25
#